data_AF-A0A7J4EMZ2-F1
#
_entry.id   AF-A0A7J4EMZ2-F1
#
_cell.length_a   1.000
_cell.length_b   1.000
_cell.length_c   1.000
_cell.angle_alpha   90.00
_cell.angle_beta   90.00
_cell.angle_gamma   90.00
#
_symmetry.space_group_name_H-M   'P 1'
#
loop_
_entity.id
_entity.type
_entity.pdbx_description
1 polymer ?
#
loop_
_entity_poly.entity_id
_entity_poly.type
_entity_poly.pdbx_seq_one_letter_code
_entity_poly.pdbx_strand_id
1 'polypeptide(L)'
;MKALNNNRRFIEETFPVKEVSLESAREKNIRHGHISTLHIWWARRPLASSRTTNYAALIPAPDNIDDWNKKRQFIIEFSKWENSLNPSLIERAREDILKANGGKPPKVLDPFGGGGAIPLEALRLGCETYSNDLNPVAVLIQKCTLEYPQKYGKLKENKEDWSMLSDNSLKNPLLEDVKKWGNWVLDEAKKEIGKFYPDEMDGSIPVGYIWARTIPCQNPSCGAEIPLMRQYWLAKKDKKKVALLPYVESRKVQFKIVGDGYEKRSVGFDPKNGTISRAVATCPICGSVVDAKTTRKLFQEGKAGQRMVAMVLHKPGKSGKIYRIATDMDIQIF
;
A
#
# COMPACT_ATOMS: atom_id res chain seq x y z
N MET A 1 -40.12 9.92 41.23
CA MET A 1 -38.94 9.24 40.66
C MET A 1 -38.90 9.53 39.17
N LYS A 2 -37.94 10.31 38.67
CA LYS A 2 -37.75 10.52 37.22
C LYS A 2 -37.24 9.20 36.63
N ALA A 3 -37.96 8.66 35.64
CA ALA A 3 -37.45 7.58 34.81
C ALA A 3 -36.12 8.04 34.19
N LEU A 4 -35.02 7.34 34.51
CA LEU A 4 -33.75 7.50 33.82
C LEU A 4 -33.98 7.08 32.38
N ASN A 5 -34.02 8.08 31.50
CA ASN A 5 -34.19 7.96 30.08
C ASN A 5 -33.02 7.13 29.51
N ASN A 6 -33.22 5.82 29.34
CA ASN A 6 -32.15 4.85 29.04
C ASN A 6 -31.78 4.86 27.55
N ASN A 7 -31.36 6.03 27.03
CA ASN A 7 -30.97 6.22 25.63
C ASN A 7 -29.46 5.95 25.42
N ARG A 8 -28.91 4.96 26.14
CA ARG A 8 -27.51 4.56 25.98
C ARG A 8 -27.35 3.75 24.71
N ARG A 9 -26.21 3.90 24.06
CA ARG A 9 -25.81 3.16 22.85
C ARG A 9 -24.97 1.95 23.22
N PHE A 10 -24.97 0.93 22.38
CA PHE A 10 -24.24 -0.31 22.65
C PHE A 10 -22.75 -0.03 22.92
N ILE A 11 -22.14 0.87 22.13
CA ILE A 11 -20.73 1.25 22.26
C ILE A 11 -20.38 1.87 23.63
N GLU A 12 -21.34 2.44 24.35
CA GLU A 12 -21.12 3.05 25.67
C GLU A 12 -21.07 2.00 26.79
N GLU A 13 -21.69 0.84 26.60
CA GLU A 13 -21.71 -0.27 27.55
C GLU A 13 -20.59 -1.28 27.28
N THR A 14 -20.37 -1.61 26.01
CA THR A 14 -19.44 -2.67 25.62
C THR A 14 -19.07 -2.60 24.15
N PHE A 15 -17.88 -3.09 23.81
CA PHE A 15 -17.46 -3.28 22.43
C PHE A 15 -16.44 -4.42 22.35
N PRO A 16 -16.52 -5.33 21.36
CA PRO A 16 -15.54 -6.42 21.21
C PRO A 16 -14.22 -5.89 20.62
N VAL A 17 -13.51 -5.05 21.39
CA VAL A 17 -12.30 -4.34 20.96
C VAL A 17 -11.24 -5.31 20.46
N LYS A 18 -11.01 -6.43 21.17
CA LYS A 18 -9.97 -7.40 20.83
C LYS A 18 -10.21 -8.01 19.45
N GLU A 19 -11.41 -8.52 19.20
CA GLU A 19 -11.77 -9.19 17.96
C GLU A 19 -11.79 -8.23 16.77
N VAL A 20 -12.41 -7.05 16.94
CA VAL A 20 -12.43 -6.02 15.89
C VAL A 20 -11.02 -5.52 15.56
N SER A 21 -10.13 -5.43 16.56
CA SER A 21 -8.73 -5.03 16.35
C SER A 21 -7.94 -6.06 15.56
N LEU A 22 -8.21 -7.37 15.75
CA LEU A 22 -7.58 -8.43 14.98
C LEU A 22 -7.96 -8.34 13.49
N GLU A 23 -9.25 -8.16 13.18
CA GLU A 23 -9.70 -7.96 11.79
C GLU A 23 -9.16 -6.65 11.20
N SER A 24 -9.14 -5.57 11.99
CA SER A 24 -8.55 -4.28 11.58
C SER A 24 -7.06 -4.36 11.26
N ALA A 25 -6.31 -5.23 11.96
CA ALA A 25 -4.89 -5.48 11.65
C ALA A 25 -4.74 -6.37 10.40
N ARG A 26 -5.61 -7.38 10.25
CA ARG A 26 -5.64 -8.30 9.13
C ARG A 26 -5.93 -7.59 7.81
N GLU A 27 -6.89 -6.67 7.78
CA GLU A 27 -7.31 -5.98 6.56
C GLU A 27 -6.21 -5.13 5.91
N LYS A 28 -5.21 -4.66 6.67
CA LYS A 28 -4.07 -3.89 6.15
C LYS A 28 -3.25 -4.65 5.10
N ASN A 29 -3.35 -5.98 5.10
CA ASN A 29 -2.65 -6.85 4.16
C ASN A 29 -3.51 -7.25 2.95
N ILE A 30 -4.75 -6.78 2.87
CA ILE A 30 -5.66 -7.09 1.76
C ILE A 30 -5.30 -6.22 0.56
N ARG A 31 -5.10 -6.88 -0.58
CA ARG A 31 -4.62 -6.25 -1.81
C ARG A 31 -5.62 -6.30 -2.96
N HIS A 32 -6.82 -6.80 -2.71
CA HIS A 32 -7.90 -6.83 -3.70
C HIS A 32 -9.20 -6.33 -3.06
N GLY A 33 -9.89 -5.41 -3.73
CA GLY A 33 -11.26 -4.98 -3.37
C GLY A 33 -11.32 -4.00 -2.20
N HIS A 34 -10.21 -3.81 -1.48
CA HIS A 34 -10.10 -2.80 -0.43
C HIS A 34 -9.87 -1.41 -1.02
N ILE A 35 -10.56 -0.38 -0.51
CA ILE A 35 -10.48 0.98 -1.08
C ILE A 35 -9.06 1.58 -1.10
N SER A 36 -8.16 1.08 -0.26
CA SER A 36 -6.75 1.48 -0.27
C SER A 36 -6.00 1.09 -1.54
N THR A 37 -6.53 0.15 -2.32
CA THR A 37 -5.96 -0.23 -3.62
C THR A 37 -6.42 0.70 -4.75
N LEU A 38 -7.45 1.53 -4.51
CA LEU A 38 -7.88 2.56 -5.44
C LEU A 38 -7.07 3.85 -5.24
N HIS A 39 -6.92 4.29 -3.98
CA HIS A 39 -6.13 5.48 -3.64
C HIS A 39 -5.48 5.30 -2.27
N ILE A 40 -4.21 5.66 -2.16
CA ILE A 40 -3.44 5.56 -0.91
C ILE A 40 -3.76 6.78 -0.04
N TRP A 41 -4.07 6.55 1.23
CA TRP A 41 -4.19 7.59 2.25
C TRP A 41 -3.44 7.13 3.50
N TRP A 42 -2.47 7.91 3.95
CA TRP A 42 -1.50 7.51 4.98
C TRP A 42 -2.13 7.27 6.36
N ALA A 43 -3.25 7.92 6.66
CA ALA A 43 -3.92 7.85 7.95
C ALA A 43 -5.31 7.17 7.87
N ARG A 44 -5.54 6.28 6.89
CA ARG A 44 -6.85 5.65 6.70
C ARG A 44 -7.20 4.76 7.91
N ARG A 45 -8.38 4.99 8.48
CA ARG A 45 -8.95 4.12 9.52
C ARG A 45 -9.38 2.78 8.94
N PRO A 46 -9.24 1.68 9.70
CA PRO A 46 -9.68 0.37 9.23
C PRO A 46 -11.18 0.34 8.91
N LEU A 47 -11.58 -0.35 7.84
CA LEU A 47 -12.99 -0.50 7.48
C LEU A 47 -13.74 -1.37 8.49
N ALA A 48 -13.10 -2.44 8.97
CA ALA A 48 -13.63 -3.30 10.03
C ALA A 48 -14.04 -2.50 11.27
N SER A 49 -13.14 -1.66 11.79
CA SER A 49 -13.45 -0.80 12.93
C SER A 49 -14.48 0.27 12.58
N SER A 50 -14.39 0.89 11.41
CA SER A 50 -15.30 1.97 10.99
C SER A 50 -16.75 1.47 10.91
N ARG A 51 -16.97 0.30 10.30
CA ARG A 51 -18.29 -0.33 10.18
C ARG A 51 -18.89 -0.68 11.54
N THR A 52 -18.10 -1.35 12.37
CA THR A 52 -18.57 -1.87 13.65
C THR A 52 -18.81 -0.77 14.67
N THR A 53 -18.00 0.28 14.67
CA THR A 53 -18.22 1.45 15.53
C THR A 53 -19.42 2.26 15.07
N ASN A 54 -19.61 2.47 13.76
CA ASN A 54 -20.85 3.08 13.24
C ASN A 54 -22.08 2.29 13.68
N TYR A 55 -22.08 0.95 13.52
CA TYR A 55 -23.20 0.12 13.96
C TYR A 55 -23.42 0.22 15.48
N ALA A 56 -22.39 -0.02 16.29
CA ALA A 56 -22.49 -0.02 17.76
C ALA A 56 -22.89 1.34 18.36
N ALA A 57 -22.55 2.44 17.69
CA ALA A 57 -22.93 3.79 18.11
C ALA A 57 -24.39 4.14 17.79
N LEU A 58 -25.01 3.44 16.84
CA LEU A 58 -26.34 3.77 16.31
C LEU A 58 -27.45 2.82 16.78
N ILE A 59 -27.10 1.74 17.50
CA ILE A 59 -28.03 0.81 18.13
C ILE A 59 -28.11 1.01 19.65
N PRO A 60 -29.22 0.65 20.32
CA PRO A 60 -29.34 0.78 21.77
C PRO A 60 -28.42 -0.20 22.52
N ALA A 61 -28.09 0.20 23.75
CA ALA A 61 -27.51 -0.68 24.76
C ALA A 61 -28.29 -1.99 24.88
N PRO A 62 -27.63 -3.09 25.30
CA PRO A 62 -28.31 -4.36 25.43
C PRO A 62 -29.24 -4.39 26.64
N ASP A 63 -30.43 -4.99 26.49
CA ASP A 63 -31.43 -5.06 27.56
C ASP A 63 -31.10 -6.13 28.61
N ASN A 64 -30.40 -7.19 28.20
CA ASN A 64 -30.03 -8.33 29.04
C ASN A 64 -28.77 -9.04 28.49
N ILE A 65 -28.29 -10.04 29.21
CA ILE A 65 -27.06 -10.78 28.87
C ILE A 65 -27.16 -11.53 27.53
N ASP A 66 -28.35 -12.01 27.16
CA ASP A 66 -28.54 -12.73 25.90
C ASP A 66 -28.50 -11.76 24.71
N ASP A 67 -29.14 -10.60 24.84
CA ASP A 67 -29.06 -9.53 23.84
C ASP A 67 -27.63 -8.99 23.71
N TRP A 68 -26.92 -8.84 24.84
CA TRP A 68 -25.50 -8.50 24.87
C TRP A 68 -24.67 -9.49 24.06
N ASN A 69 -24.82 -10.79 24.33
CA ASN A 69 -24.12 -11.84 23.60
C ASN A 69 -24.44 -11.82 22.10
N LYS A 70 -25.72 -11.69 21.73
CA LYS A 70 -26.16 -11.65 20.33
C LYS A 70 -25.57 -10.47 19.56
N LYS A 71 -25.69 -9.24 20.10
CA LYS A 71 -25.14 -8.02 19.48
C LYS A 71 -23.60 -8.06 19.41
N ARG A 72 -22.94 -8.56 20.47
CA ARG A 72 -21.48 -8.74 20.49
C ARG A 72 -21.02 -9.70 19.40
N GLN A 73 -21.65 -10.87 19.28
CA GLN A 73 -21.28 -11.84 18.24
C GLN A 73 -21.56 -11.30 16.84
N PHE A 74 -22.68 -10.61 16.65
CA PHE A 74 -22.97 -9.94 15.37
C PHE A 74 -21.87 -8.95 15.00
N ILE A 75 -21.43 -8.08 15.91
CA ILE A 75 -20.35 -7.12 15.66
C ILE A 75 -19.04 -7.83 15.27
N ILE A 76 -18.71 -8.93 15.95
CA ILE A 76 -17.51 -9.72 15.63
C ILE A 76 -17.61 -10.28 14.21
N GLU A 77 -18.73 -10.90 13.85
CA GLU A 77 -18.93 -11.41 12.49
C GLU A 77 -18.93 -10.30 11.44
N PHE A 78 -19.53 -9.16 11.76
CA PHE A 78 -19.65 -8.01 10.87
C PHE A 78 -18.30 -7.29 10.65
N SER A 79 -17.34 -7.47 11.57
CA SER A 79 -15.98 -6.94 11.44
C SER A 79 -15.13 -7.69 10.41
N LYS A 80 -15.45 -8.95 10.10
CA LYS A 80 -14.66 -9.80 9.20
C LYS A 80 -14.67 -9.23 7.78
N TRP A 81 -13.51 -9.24 7.12
CA TRP A 81 -13.38 -8.75 5.75
C TRP A 81 -14.28 -9.50 4.77
N GLU A 82 -14.34 -10.82 4.91
CA GLU A 82 -15.14 -11.71 4.06
C GLU A 82 -16.63 -11.36 4.08
N ASN A 83 -17.08 -10.81 5.20
CA ASN A 83 -18.46 -10.40 5.42
C ASN A 83 -18.74 -8.95 5.00
N SER A 84 -17.72 -8.22 4.53
CA SER A 84 -17.88 -6.80 4.21
C SER A 84 -18.98 -6.56 3.19
N LEU A 85 -19.09 -7.38 2.16
CA LEU A 85 -20.08 -7.25 1.09
C LEU A 85 -21.29 -8.18 1.26
N ASN A 86 -21.46 -8.82 2.42
CA ASN A 86 -22.56 -9.75 2.66
C ASN A 86 -23.90 -8.99 2.75
N PRO A 87 -24.84 -9.16 1.79
CA PRO A 87 -26.08 -8.39 1.77
C PRO A 87 -26.97 -8.63 3.00
N SER A 88 -27.02 -9.87 3.50
CA SER A 88 -27.85 -10.23 4.66
C SER A 88 -27.38 -9.53 5.94
N LEU A 89 -26.06 -9.48 6.17
CA LEU A 89 -25.51 -8.80 7.33
C LEU A 89 -25.68 -7.28 7.25
N ILE A 90 -25.47 -6.71 6.06
CA ILE A 90 -25.66 -5.26 5.82
C ILE A 90 -27.13 -4.88 6.03
N GLU A 91 -28.07 -5.65 5.49
CA GLU A 91 -29.50 -5.34 5.60
C GLU A 91 -29.99 -5.47 7.03
N ARG A 92 -29.58 -6.54 7.75
CA ARG A 92 -29.84 -6.65 9.18
C ARG A 92 -29.31 -5.45 9.96
N ALA A 93 -28.09 -5.00 9.66
CA ALA A 93 -27.52 -3.82 10.32
C ALA A 93 -28.31 -2.53 10.04
N ARG A 94 -28.80 -2.37 8.80
CA ARG A 94 -29.67 -1.24 8.41
C ARG A 94 -31.00 -1.27 9.13
N GLU A 95 -31.65 -2.43 9.19
CA GLU A 95 -32.93 -2.62 9.88
C GLU A 95 -32.80 -2.29 11.37
N ASP A 96 -31.76 -2.81 12.03
CA ASP A 96 -31.46 -2.55 13.44
C ASP A 96 -31.27 -1.04 13.69
N ILE A 97 -30.46 -0.38 12.87
CA ILE A 97 -30.21 1.06 12.95
C ILE A 97 -31.49 1.86 12.69
N LEU A 98 -32.26 1.53 11.66
CA LEU A 98 -33.47 2.25 11.29
C LEU A 98 -34.52 2.14 12.40
N LYS A 99 -34.71 0.94 12.96
CA LYS A 99 -35.62 0.69 14.09
C LYS A 99 -35.17 1.46 15.34
N ALA A 100 -33.87 1.43 15.65
CA ALA A 100 -33.30 2.15 16.79
C ALA A 100 -33.43 3.69 16.69
N ASN A 101 -33.63 4.22 15.49
CA ASN A 101 -33.69 5.66 15.22
C ASN A 101 -35.07 6.10 14.70
N GLY A 102 -36.13 5.40 15.13
CA GLY A 102 -37.52 5.83 14.91
C GLY A 102 -37.95 5.77 13.46
N GLY A 103 -37.42 4.82 12.68
CA GLY A 103 -37.75 4.68 11.26
C GLY A 103 -37.07 5.71 10.35
N LYS A 104 -36.13 6.51 10.88
CA LYS A 104 -35.42 7.54 10.12
C LYS A 104 -33.93 7.22 10.02
N PRO A 105 -33.32 7.32 8.82
CA PRO A 105 -31.88 7.23 8.67
C PRO A 105 -31.17 8.24 9.58
N PRO A 106 -30.24 7.81 10.46
CA PRO A 106 -29.50 8.73 11.30
C PRO A 106 -28.53 9.56 10.45
N LYS A 107 -28.28 10.79 10.91
CA LYS A 107 -27.28 11.68 10.32
C LYS A 107 -25.91 11.43 10.94
N VAL A 108 -24.90 11.17 10.13
CA VAL A 108 -23.52 10.95 10.58
C VAL A 108 -22.64 12.04 9.97
N LEU A 109 -21.92 12.78 10.82
CA LEU A 109 -20.92 13.76 10.38
C LEU A 109 -19.53 13.27 10.79
N ASP A 110 -18.66 13.08 9.80
CA ASP A 110 -17.22 12.95 10.02
C ASP A 110 -16.52 14.26 9.63
N PRO A 111 -16.19 15.14 10.58
CA PRO A 111 -15.54 16.41 10.28
C PRO A 111 -14.06 16.26 9.91
N PHE A 112 -13.49 15.05 9.99
CA PHE A 112 -12.09 14.75 9.72
C PHE A 112 -11.95 13.48 8.86
N GLY A 113 -12.69 13.46 7.75
CA GLY A 113 -12.93 12.27 6.95
C GLY A 113 -11.68 11.61 6.37
N GLY A 114 -10.61 12.38 6.12
CA GLY A 114 -9.36 11.88 5.56
C GLY A 114 -9.58 10.99 4.34
N GLY A 115 -9.27 9.70 4.49
CA GLY A 115 -9.43 8.68 3.45
C GLY A 115 -10.84 8.11 3.27
N GLY A 116 -11.85 8.65 3.97
CA GLY A 116 -13.27 8.35 3.77
C GLY A 116 -13.79 7.04 4.37
N ALA A 117 -13.05 6.39 5.28
CA ALA A 117 -13.41 5.06 5.79
C ALA A 117 -14.69 5.05 6.65
N ILE A 118 -14.79 5.94 7.65
CA ILE A 118 -15.96 6.08 8.52
C ILE A 118 -17.20 6.48 7.72
N PRO A 119 -17.17 7.54 6.89
CA PRO A 119 -18.34 7.92 6.11
C PRO A 119 -18.73 6.87 5.06
N LEU A 120 -17.77 6.14 4.47
CA LEU A 120 -18.10 5.03 3.56
C LEU A 120 -18.92 3.96 4.26
N GLU A 121 -18.49 3.51 5.44
CA GLU A 121 -19.21 2.47 6.16
C GLU A 121 -20.55 2.98 6.74
N ALA A 122 -20.65 4.27 7.10
CA ALA A 122 -21.92 4.88 7.49
C ALA A 122 -22.92 4.90 6.32
N LEU A 123 -22.47 5.27 5.11
CA LEU A 123 -23.29 5.21 3.89
C LEU A 123 -23.76 3.77 3.61
N ARG A 124 -22.88 2.77 3.75
CA ARG A 124 -23.25 1.36 3.56
C ARG A 124 -24.35 0.91 4.53
N LEU A 125 -24.32 1.44 5.74
CA LEU A 125 -25.31 1.21 6.79
C LEU A 125 -26.61 2.04 6.62
N GLY A 126 -26.77 2.74 5.50
CA GLY A 126 -28.00 3.48 5.19
C GLY A 126 -28.11 4.82 5.92
N CYS A 127 -27.02 5.35 6.48
CA CYS A 127 -27.02 6.64 7.17
C CYS A 127 -26.99 7.82 6.18
N GLU A 128 -27.62 8.92 6.55
CA GLU A 128 -27.44 10.21 5.89
C GLU A 128 -26.07 10.78 6.29
N THR A 129 -25.08 10.60 5.42
CA THR A 129 -23.67 10.80 5.79
C THR A 129 -23.08 12.08 5.22
N TYR A 130 -22.44 12.84 6.08
CA TYR A 130 -21.70 14.06 5.79
C TYR A 130 -20.23 13.86 6.16
N SER A 131 -19.33 14.36 5.32
CA SER A 131 -17.89 14.27 5.56
C SER A 131 -17.20 15.56 5.14
N ASN A 132 -16.23 16.00 5.94
CA ASN A 132 -15.43 17.19 5.68
C ASN A 132 -13.94 16.88 5.87
N ASP A 133 -13.08 17.64 5.20
CA ASP A 133 -11.66 17.67 5.48
C ASP A 133 -11.07 19.01 5.02
N LEU A 134 -10.05 19.49 5.73
CA LEU A 134 -9.30 20.69 5.32
C LEU A 134 -8.36 20.40 4.14
N ASN A 135 -7.86 19.16 4.03
CA ASN A 135 -6.91 18.77 3.01
C ASN A 135 -7.63 18.54 1.66
N PRO A 136 -7.30 19.29 0.60
CA PRO A 136 -7.96 19.15 -0.70
C PRO A 136 -7.78 17.76 -1.33
N VAL A 137 -6.66 17.07 -1.04
CA VAL A 137 -6.43 15.69 -1.49
C VAL A 137 -7.39 14.72 -0.79
N ALA A 138 -7.65 14.92 0.50
CA ALA A 138 -8.63 14.13 1.24
C ALA A 138 -10.04 14.35 0.68
N VAL A 139 -10.41 15.60 0.39
CA VAL A 139 -11.71 15.94 -0.21
C VAL A 139 -11.88 15.24 -1.57
N LEU A 140 -10.86 15.27 -2.43
CA LEU A 140 -10.90 14.57 -3.72
C LEU A 140 -11.05 13.05 -3.54
N ILE A 141 -10.27 12.46 -2.64
CA ILE A 141 -10.37 11.03 -2.28
C ILE A 141 -11.79 10.67 -1.82
N GLN A 142 -12.38 11.49 -0.96
CA GLN A 142 -13.74 11.29 -0.45
C GLN A 142 -14.78 11.42 -1.57
N LYS A 143 -14.64 12.38 -2.50
CA LYS A 143 -15.50 12.46 -3.68
C LYS A 143 -15.44 11.18 -4.52
N CYS A 144 -14.23 10.69 -4.80
CA CYS A 144 -14.03 9.46 -5.56
C CYS A 144 -14.54 8.20 -4.84
N THR A 145 -14.59 8.21 -3.50
CA THR A 145 -15.01 7.05 -2.69
C THR A 145 -16.51 7.04 -2.39
N LEU A 146 -17.06 8.21 -2.06
CA LEU A 146 -18.40 8.37 -1.52
C LEU A 146 -19.40 8.87 -2.57
N GLU A 147 -18.99 9.82 -3.41
CA GLU A 147 -19.91 10.57 -4.28
C GLU A 147 -19.96 10.01 -5.70
N TYR A 148 -18.80 9.87 -6.35
CA TYR A 148 -18.70 9.49 -7.76
C TYR A 148 -19.23 8.09 -8.06
N PRO A 149 -18.96 7.04 -7.25
CA PRO A 149 -19.54 5.72 -7.49
C PRO A 149 -21.07 5.73 -7.46
N GLN A 150 -21.68 6.56 -6.61
CA GLN A 150 -23.14 6.68 -6.53
C GLN A 150 -23.73 7.45 -7.72
N LYS A 151 -23.06 8.54 -8.13
CA LYS A 151 -23.52 9.39 -9.25
C LYS A 151 -23.29 8.75 -10.62
N TYR A 152 -22.14 8.12 -10.82
CA TYR A 152 -21.64 7.71 -12.14
C TYR A 152 -21.42 6.20 -12.29
N GLY A 153 -21.48 5.44 -11.20
CA GLY A 153 -21.21 3.99 -11.20
C GLY A 153 -22.41 3.11 -11.56
N LYS A 154 -23.57 3.68 -11.90
CA LYS A 154 -24.73 2.90 -12.34
C LYS A 154 -24.49 2.31 -13.73
N LEU A 155 -24.83 1.04 -13.90
CA LEU A 155 -24.78 0.37 -15.20
C LEU A 155 -25.71 1.09 -16.20
N LYS A 156 -25.23 1.26 -17.43
CA LYS A 156 -25.99 1.82 -18.54
C LYS A 156 -25.91 0.89 -19.74
N GLU A 157 -26.98 0.89 -20.55
CA GLU A 157 -27.01 0.21 -21.85
C GLU A 157 -26.05 0.90 -22.83
N ASN A 158 -25.30 0.10 -23.58
CA ASN A 158 -24.40 0.60 -24.61
C ASN A 158 -25.21 1.00 -25.86
N LYS A 159 -25.47 2.29 -26.06
CA LYS A 159 -26.23 2.80 -27.22
C LYS A 159 -25.36 3.12 -28.45
N GLU A 160 -24.04 2.96 -28.35
CA GLU A 160 -23.09 3.40 -29.40
C GLU A 160 -22.81 2.34 -30.47
N ASP A 161 -23.26 1.09 -30.32
CA ASP A 161 -23.09 0.05 -31.34
C ASP A 161 -24.42 -0.26 -32.07
N TRP A 162 -24.65 0.41 -33.20
CA TRP A 162 -25.75 0.11 -34.16
C TRP A 162 -25.48 -1.11 -35.06
N SER A 163 -24.49 -1.96 -34.73
CA SER A 163 -24.25 -3.19 -35.47
C SER A 163 -25.17 -4.31 -34.96
N MET A 164 -25.76 -5.09 -35.87
CA MET A 164 -26.62 -6.25 -35.54
C MET A 164 -25.89 -7.40 -34.80
N LEU A 165 -24.63 -7.20 -34.41
CA LEU A 165 -23.77 -8.12 -33.67
C LEU A 165 -23.32 -7.53 -32.32
N SER A 166 -23.90 -6.41 -31.88
CA SER A 166 -23.50 -5.76 -30.65
C SER A 166 -23.91 -6.57 -29.42
N ASP A 167 -22.90 -6.95 -28.64
CA ASP A 167 -23.09 -7.53 -27.32
C ASP A 167 -23.79 -6.48 -26.45
N ASN A 168 -25.07 -6.73 -26.08
CA ASN A 168 -25.91 -5.92 -25.20
C ASN A 168 -25.38 -5.91 -23.75
N SER A 169 -24.07 -5.73 -23.59
CA SER A 169 -23.39 -5.72 -22.31
C SER A 169 -23.65 -4.41 -21.58
N LEU A 170 -24.20 -4.52 -20.37
CA LEU A 170 -24.31 -3.40 -19.44
C LEU A 170 -22.90 -2.92 -19.06
N LYS A 171 -22.59 -1.65 -19.34
CA LYS A 171 -21.29 -1.05 -19.01
C LYS A 171 -21.42 -0.10 -17.82
N ASN A 172 -20.38 -0.04 -16.99
CA ASN A 172 -20.27 0.95 -15.91
C ASN A 172 -19.47 2.15 -16.44
N PRO A 173 -20.10 3.32 -16.69
CA PRO A 173 -19.43 4.46 -17.30
C PRO A 173 -18.22 4.95 -16.50
N LEU A 174 -18.34 5.02 -15.16
CA LEU A 174 -17.24 5.40 -14.29
C LEU A 174 -16.05 4.44 -14.43
N LEU A 175 -16.31 3.14 -14.53
CA LEU A 175 -15.24 2.15 -14.72
C LEU A 175 -14.54 2.34 -16.08
N GLU A 176 -15.30 2.59 -17.14
CA GLU A 176 -14.74 2.83 -18.47
C GLU A 176 -13.93 4.14 -18.52
N ASP A 177 -14.40 5.20 -17.89
CA ASP A 177 -13.64 6.45 -17.75
C ASP A 177 -12.34 6.24 -16.97
N VAL A 178 -12.39 5.53 -15.84
CA VAL A 178 -11.19 5.22 -15.05
C VAL A 178 -10.18 4.41 -15.88
N LYS A 179 -10.64 3.42 -16.65
CA LYS A 179 -9.77 2.66 -17.58
C LYS A 179 -9.17 3.55 -18.65
N LYS A 180 -10.00 4.36 -19.32
CA LYS A 180 -9.58 5.27 -20.39
C LYS A 180 -8.49 6.23 -19.91
N TRP A 181 -8.76 6.97 -18.84
CA TRP A 181 -7.80 7.94 -18.31
C TRP A 181 -6.58 7.26 -17.68
N GLY A 182 -6.75 6.10 -17.04
CA GLY A 182 -5.63 5.30 -16.55
C GLY A 182 -4.69 4.85 -17.67
N ASN A 183 -5.23 4.38 -18.80
CA ASN A 183 -4.45 4.01 -19.98
C ASN A 183 -3.78 5.23 -20.61
N TRP A 184 -4.48 6.36 -20.70
CA TRP A 184 -3.88 7.60 -21.19
C TRP A 184 -2.67 8.02 -20.35
N VAL A 185 -2.77 8.01 -19.01
CA VAL A 185 -1.63 8.31 -18.12
C VAL A 185 -0.50 7.31 -18.34
N LEU A 186 -0.81 6.01 -18.48
CA LEU A 186 0.19 4.98 -18.73
C LEU A 186 0.94 5.23 -20.05
N ASP A 187 0.23 5.59 -21.12
CA ASP A 187 0.80 5.80 -22.44
C ASP A 187 1.63 7.08 -22.49
N GLU A 188 1.18 8.17 -21.88
CA GLU A 188 1.97 9.40 -21.76
C GLU A 188 3.23 9.17 -20.92
N ALA A 189 3.13 8.45 -19.80
CA ALA A 189 4.29 8.09 -18.99
C ALA A 189 5.28 7.23 -19.78
N LYS A 190 4.82 6.26 -20.57
CA LYS A 190 5.70 5.46 -21.44
C LYS A 190 6.42 6.32 -22.48
N LYS A 191 5.76 7.32 -23.07
CA LYS A 191 6.41 8.24 -24.01
C LYS A 191 7.49 9.07 -23.34
N GLU A 192 7.21 9.60 -22.15
CA GLU A 192 8.12 10.51 -21.44
C GLU A 192 9.33 9.78 -20.84
N ILE A 193 9.09 8.67 -20.13
CA ILE A 193 10.12 7.99 -19.32
C ILE A 193 10.41 6.56 -19.77
N GLY A 194 9.73 6.03 -20.79
CA GLY A 194 9.90 4.63 -21.23
C GLY A 194 11.30 4.31 -21.74
N LYS A 195 12.03 5.31 -22.25
CA LYS A 195 13.45 5.14 -22.63
C LYS A 195 14.33 4.64 -21.48
N PHE A 196 13.95 4.94 -20.23
CA PHE A 196 14.65 4.49 -19.03
C PHE A 196 14.32 3.05 -18.62
N TYR A 197 13.48 2.34 -19.38
CA TYR A 197 13.05 0.97 -19.07
C TYR A 197 13.01 0.12 -20.35
N PRO A 198 14.13 -0.05 -21.07
CA PRO A 198 14.16 -0.81 -22.33
C PRO A 198 13.90 -2.29 -22.09
N ASP A 199 13.19 -2.94 -23.01
CA ASP A 199 12.98 -4.38 -22.96
C ASP A 199 14.29 -5.16 -23.13
N GLU A 200 14.46 -6.21 -22.33
CA GLU A 200 15.58 -7.14 -22.45
C GLU A 200 15.33 -8.12 -23.60
N MET A 201 16.39 -8.65 -24.21
CA MET A 201 16.31 -9.62 -25.32
C MET A 201 15.44 -10.86 -25.00
N ASP A 202 15.34 -11.24 -23.72
CA ASP A 202 14.56 -12.40 -23.27
C ASP A 202 13.09 -12.08 -22.95
N GLY A 203 12.65 -10.85 -23.24
CA GLY A 203 11.31 -10.32 -22.95
C GLY A 203 11.10 -9.85 -21.50
N SER A 204 12.15 -9.78 -20.69
CA SER A 204 12.07 -9.18 -19.35
C SER A 204 12.06 -7.65 -19.43
N ILE A 205 11.34 -7.01 -18.52
CA ILE A 205 11.16 -5.55 -18.49
C ILE A 205 11.79 -5.00 -17.21
N PRO A 206 12.68 -3.99 -17.28
CA PRO A 206 13.14 -3.26 -16.11
C PRO A 206 11.96 -2.62 -15.38
N VAL A 207 11.91 -2.81 -14.06
CA VAL A 207 10.91 -2.19 -13.18
C VAL A 207 11.56 -1.39 -12.06
N GLY A 208 12.88 -1.30 -12.06
CA GLY A 208 13.64 -0.54 -11.09
C GLY A 208 15.14 -0.76 -11.20
N TYR A 209 15.88 0.24 -10.71
CA TYR A 209 17.33 0.25 -10.68
C TYR A 209 17.80 0.44 -9.25
N ILE A 210 18.84 -0.29 -8.85
CA ILE A 210 19.44 -0.20 -7.52
C ILE A 210 20.71 0.60 -7.65
N TRP A 211 20.65 1.82 -7.13
CA TRP A 211 21.77 2.76 -7.08
C TRP A 211 22.35 2.79 -5.66
N ALA A 212 23.67 2.81 -5.57
CA ALA A 212 24.39 3.12 -4.35
C ALA A 212 24.98 4.52 -4.48
N ARG A 213 24.84 5.35 -3.45
CA ARG A 213 25.71 6.52 -3.29
C ARG A 213 27.13 6.03 -3.01
N THR A 214 28.13 6.76 -3.46
CA THR A 214 29.53 6.38 -3.25
C THR A 214 30.31 7.50 -2.60
N ILE A 215 31.37 7.14 -1.86
CA ILE A 215 32.36 8.11 -1.36
C ILE A 215 33.77 7.57 -1.60
N PRO A 216 34.77 8.44 -1.79
CA PRO A 216 36.16 8.00 -1.84
C PRO A 216 36.63 7.55 -0.45
N CYS A 217 37.37 6.44 -0.40
CA CYS A 217 38.06 6.02 0.80
C CYS A 217 39.04 7.10 1.26
N GLN A 218 38.99 7.45 2.55
CA GLN A 218 39.84 8.50 3.11
C GLN A 218 41.24 8.01 3.49
N ASN A 219 41.54 6.72 3.34
CA ASN A 219 42.90 6.21 3.46
C ASN A 219 43.71 6.62 2.20
N PRO A 220 44.77 7.44 2.33
CA PRO A 220 45.53 7.96 1.19
C PRO A 220 46.16 6.88 0.30
N SER A 221 46.49 5.71 0.86
CA SER A 221 47.05 4.59 0.09
C SER A 221 46.00 3.76 -0.65
N CYS A 222 44.71 3.97 -0.35
CA CYS A 222 43.60 3.24 -0.94
C CYS A 222 42.84 4.09 -1.96
N GLY A 223 42.25 5.21 -1.54
CA GLY A 223 41.44 6.11 -2.39
C GLY A 223 40.23 5.48 -3.09
N ALA A 224 39.95 4.20 -2.88
CA ALA A 224 38.96 3.46 -3.65
C ALA A 224 37.54 3.97 -3.41
N GLU A 225 36.69 3.83 -4.43
CA GLU A 225 35.27 4.12 -4.29
C GLU A 225 34.60 3.12 -3.34
N ILE A 226 33.87 3.64 -2.34
CA ILE A 226 33.08 2.86 -1.39
C ILE A 226 31.60 3.02 -1.75
N PRO A 227 30.94 1.99 -2.32
CA PRO A 227 29.49 1.98 -2.48
C PRO A 227 28.83 1.91 -1.10
N LEU A 228 27.99 2.89 -0.78
CA LEU A 228 27.30 3.02 0.50
C LEU A 228 25.99 2.23 0.48
N MET A 229 26.01 1.05 1.08
CA MET A 229 24.85 0.16 1.18
C MET A 229 24.64 -0.20 2.64
N ARG A 230 23.43 0.02 3.17
CA ARG A 230 23.10 -0.39 4.54
C ARG A 230 23.01 -1.92 4.69
N GLN A 231 22.57 -2.59 3.62
CA GLN A 231 22.44 -4.03 3.52
C GLN A 231 22.61 -4.43 2.04
N TYR A 232 22.78 -5.72 1.81
CA TYR A 232 22.88 -6.30 0.49
C TYR A 232 21.68 -7.18 0.09
N TRP A 233 20.66 -7.30 0.93
CA TRP A 233 19.42 -8.01 0.55
C TRP A 233 18.72 -7.30 -0.61
N LEU A 234 18.52 -8.02 -1.72
CA LEU A 234 17.66 -7.65 -2.83
C LEU A 234 16.22 -8.13 -2.61
N ALA A 235 16.09 -9.36 -2.11
CA ALA A 235 14.82 -9.94 -1.67
C ALA A 235 15.05 -10.74 -0.39
N LYS A 236 14.21 -10.53 0.61
CA LYS A 236 14.23 -11.28 1.87
C LYS A 236 12.81 -11.66 2.28
N LYS A 237 12.23 -12.59 1.55
CA LYS A 237 10.92 -13.22 1.81
C LYS A 237 11.12 -14.69 2.14
N ASP A 238 10.13 -15.32 2.76
CA ASP A 238 10.21 -16.72 3.19
C ASP A 238 10.55 -17.68 2.05
N LYS A 239 9.95 -17.43 0.87
CA LYS A 239 10.15 -18.21 -0.36
C LYS A 239 11.16 -17.60 -1.35
N LYS A 240 11.82 -16.49 -0.99
CA LYS A 240 12.78 -15.82 -1.88
C LYS A 240 13.81 -14.99 -1.12
N LYS A 241 15.05 -15.47 -1.11
CA LYS A 241 16.23 -14.87 -0.50
C LYS A 241 17.30 -14.66 -1.58
N VAL A 242 17.44 -13.42 -2.01
CA VAL A 242 18.41 -12.99 -3.03
C VAL A 242 19.20 -11.81 -2.49
N ALA A 243 20.51 -11.81 -2.65
CA ALA A 243 21.41 -10.78 -2.16
C ALA A 243 22.48 -10.40 -3.19
N LEU A 244 22.99 -9.18 -3.07
CA LEU A 244 24.25 -8.77 -3.67
C LEU A 244 25.39 -9.31 -2.81
N LEU A 245 26.42 -9.87 -3.42
CA LEU A 245 27.65 -10.25 -2.76
C LEU A 245 28.76 -9.33 -3.29
N PRO A 246 29.30 -8.40 -2.46
CA PRO A 246 30.44 -7.60 -2.85
C PRO A 246 31.70 -8.47 -2.93
N TYR A 247 32.56 -8.21 -3.90
CA TYR A 247 33.90 -8.77 -3.99
C TYR A 247 34.88 -7.71 -4.49
N VAL A 248 36.18 -7.92 -4.30
CA VAL A 248 37.22 -6.98 -4.74
C VAL A 248 37.89 -7.54 -5.99
N GLU A 249 37.94 -6.72 -7.03
CA GLU A 249 38.64 -7.03 -8.27
C GLU A 249 39.34 -5.76 -8.76
N SER A 250 40.63 -5.85 -9.07
CA SER A 250 41.43 -4.71 -9.57
C SER A 250 41.28 -3.43 -8.73
N ARG A 251 41.32 -3.56 -7.40
CA ARG A 251 41.09 -2.47 -6.41
C ARG A 251 39.75 -1.74 -6.56
N LYS A 252 38.74 -2.39 -7.15
CA LYS A 252 37.36 -1.90 -7.21
C LYS A 252 36.43 -2.87 -6.51
N VAL A 253 35.40 -2.34 -5.86
CA VAL A 253 34.32 -3.15 -5.31
C VAL A 253 33.40 -3.54 -6.46
N GLN A 254 33.25 -4.82 -6.72
CA GLN A 254 32.32 -5.39 -7.68
C GLN A 254 31.21 -6.15 -6.97
N PHE A 255 30.16 -6.53 -7.70
CA PHE A 255 29.01 -7.22 -7.15
C PHE A 255 28.62 -8.41 -8.00
N LYS A 256 28.19 -9.49 -7.34
CA LYS A 256 27.46 -10.58 -7.98
C LYS A 256 26.16 -10.85 -7.24
N ILE A 257 25.22 -11.52 -7.89
CA ILE A 257 23.93 -11.86 -7.27
C ILE A 257 23.99 -13.32 -6.82
N VAL A 258 23.57 -13.56 -5.58
CA VAL A 258 23.57 -14.89 -4.95
C VAL A 258 22.22 -15.19 -4.29
N GLY A 259 21.89 -16.47 -4.14
CA GLY A 259 20.67 -16.94 -3.49
C GLY A 259 19.71 -17.65 -4.45
N ASP A 260 18.40 -17.59 -4.14
CA ASP A 260 17.39 -18.36 -4.87
C ASP A 260 17.33 -17.98 -6.36
N GLY A 261 17.65 -18.94 -7.23
CA GLY A 261 17.72 -18.75 -8.69
C GLY A 261 19.05 -18.19 -9.20
N TYR A 262 20.08 -18.13 -8.35
CA TYR A 262 21.41 -17.60 -8.64
C TYR A 262 22.51 -18.52 -8.07
N GLU A 263 23.76 -18.08 -8.15
CA GLU A 263 24.87 -18.74 -7.47
C GLU A 263 24.61 -18.92 -5.97
N LYS A 264 25.15 -20.01 -5.41
CA LYS A 264 25.06 -20.25 -3.97
C LYS A 264 25.76 -19.14 -3.20
N ARG A 265 25.13 -18.73 -2.10
CA ARG A 265 25.72 -17.78 -1.16
C ARG A 265 26.95 -18.39 -0.48
N SER A 266 28.03 -17.62 -0.39
CA SER A 266 29.24 -18.02 0.32
C SER A 266 28.98 -18.22 1.82
N VAL A 267 29.69 -19.19 2.41
CA VAL A 267 29.65 -19.44 3.85
C VAL A 267 30.22 -18.22 4.59
N GLY A 268 29.53 -17.75 5.63
CA GLY A 268 29.98 -16.61 6.44
C GLY A 268 29.58 -15.21 5.94
N PHE A 269 29.13 -15.06 4.68
CA PHE A 269 28.61 -13.77 4.21
C PHE A 269 27.26 -13.48 4.87
N ASP A 270 27.07 -12.34 5.55
CA ASP A 270 25.75 -11.85 6.01
C ASP A 270 25.30 -10.58 5.25
N PRO A 271 24.28 -10.67 4.37
CA PRO A 271 23.75 -9.54 3.62
C PRO A 271 23.12 -8.44 4.49
N LYS A 272 22.96 -8.64 5.81
CA LYS A 272 22.57 -7.54 6.71
C LYS A 272 23.72 -6.54 6.93
N ASN A 273 24.97 -6.98 6.78
CA ASN A 273 26.15 -6.20 7.09
C ASN A 273 26.62 -5.49 5.82
N GLY A 274 26.08 -4.29 5.59
CA GLY A 274 26.51 -3.42 4.50
C GLY A 274 27.77 -2.60 4.82
N THR A 275 28.16 -1.73 3.89
CA THR A 275 29.33 -0.84 4.05
C THR A 275 29.07 0.37 4.94
N ILE A 276 27.82 0.70 5.26
CA ILE A 276 27.48 1.91 6.03
C ILE A 276 26.41 1.67 7.11
N SER A 277 26.62 2.26 8.28
CA SER A 277 25.64 2.34 9.37
C SER A 277 25.73 3.67 10.08
N ARG A 278 24.60 4.37 10.26
CA ARG A 278 24.54 5.69 10.94
C ARG A 278 25.57 6.70 10.41
N ALA A 279 25.75 6.72 9.09
CA ALA A 279 26.75 7.51 8.36
C ALA A 279 28.23 7.12 8.58
N VAL A 280 28.54 6.08 9.35
CA VAL A 280 29.89 5.52 9.45
C VAL A 280 30.08 4.49 8.35
N ALA A 281 31.06 4.70 7.47
CA ALA A 281 31.33 3.84 6.32
C ALA A 281 32.62 3.03 6.51
N THR A 282 32.63 1.77 6.10
CA THR A 282 33.82 0.91 6.11
C THR A 282 34.20 0.54 4.68
N CYS A 283 35.47 0.75 4.33
CA CYS A 283 35.99 0.41 3.00
C CYS A 283 36.12 -1.11 2.83
N PRO A 284 35.46 -1.74 1.83
CA PRO A 284 35.57 -3.18 1.59
C PRO A 284 36.96 -3.63 1.12
N ILE A 285 37.81 -2.70 0.68
CA ILE A 285 39.14 -3.01 0.12
C ILE A 285 40.23 -2.96 1.19
N CYS A 286 40.29 -1.89 1.99
CA CYS A 286 41.36 -1.70 2.98
C CYS A 286 40.88 -1.76 4.44
N GLY A 287 39.57 -1.93 4.69
CA GLY A 287 39.00 -1.95 6.04
C GLY A 287 38.97 -0.59 6.75
N SER A 288 39.50 0.48 6.16
CA SER A 288 39.49 1.81 6.77
C SER A 288 38.06 2.30 7.02
N VAL A 289 37.86 2.92 8.17
CA VAL A 289 36.58 3.47 8.62
C VAL A 289 36.58 4.97 8.36
N VAL A 290 35.57 5.43 7.63
CA VAL A 290 35.23 6.84 7.47
C VAL A 290 34.15 7.18 8.48
N ASP A 291 34.46 8.10 9.40
CA ASP A 291 33.53 8.50 10.45
C ASP A 291 32.33 9.30 9.90
N ALA A 292 31.27 9.38 10.69
CA ALA A 292 30.01 10.02 10.28
C ALA A 292 30.13 11.52 9.97
N LYS A 293 31.06 12.25 10.61
CA LYS A 293 31.27 13.68 10.33
C LYS A 293 31.94 13.83 8.97
N THR A 294 32.97 13.02 8.70
CA THR A 294 33.69 13.00 7.42
C THR A 294 32.78 12.56 6.28
N THR A 295 31.98 11.50 6.44
CA THR A 295 31.02 11.09 5.41
C THR A 295 30.05 12.23 5.07
N ARG A 296 29.45 12.90 6.07
CA ARG A 296 28.57 14.05 5.81
C ARG A 296 29.28 15.20 5.09
N LYS A 297 30.51 15.51 5.50
CA LYS A 297 31.35 16.53 4.86
C LYS A 297 31.58 16.22 3.38
N LEU A 298 31.89 14.96 3.02
CA LEU A 298 32.08 14.54 1.62
C LEU A 298 30.82 14.77 0.77
N PHE A 299 29.63 14.53 1.32
CA PHE A 299 28.37 14.84 0.62
C PHE A 299 28.16 16.34 0.45
N GLN A 300 28.41 17.14 1.48
CA GLN A 300 28.27 18.60 1.45
C GLN A 300 29.24 19.26 0.47
N GLU A 301 30.45 18.71 0.34
CA GLU A 301 31.48 19.17 -0.59
C GLU A 301 31.31 18.63 -2.03
N GLY A 302 30.25 17.86 -2.31
CA GLY A 302 30.01 17.29 -3.64
C GLY A 302 31.01 16.19 -4.05
N LYS A 303 31.75 15.62 -3.09
CA LYS A 303 32.71 14.52 -3.31
C LYS A 303 32.06 13.13 -3.29
N ALA A 304 30.75 13.06 -3.05
CA ALA A 304 29.99 11.83 -3.13
C ALA A 304 29.54 11.55 -4.57
N GLY A 305 29.65 10.30 -5.00
CA GLY A 305 29.21 9.84 -6.31
C GLY A 305 27.93 9.01 -6.23
N GLN A 306 27.63 8.36 -7.35
CA GLN A 306 26.57 7.36 -7.46
C GLN A 306 26.97 6.27 -8.44
N ARG A 307 26.52 5.06 -8.18
CA ARG A 307 26.79 3.89 -9.01
C ARG A 307 25.56 3.02 -9.12
N MET A 308 25.18 2.68 -10.34
CA MET A 308 24.15 1.67 -10.58
C MET A 308 24.78 0.29 -10.30
N VAL A 309 24.12 -0.51 -9.46
CA VAL A 309 24.64 -1.80 -9.01
C VAL A 309 23.89 -2.96 -9.64
N ALA A 310 22.56 -2.88 -9.67
CA ALA A 310 21.72 -3.96 -10.16
C ALA A 310 20.41 -3.44 -10.72
N MET A 311 19.84 -4.23 -11.64
CA MET A 311 18.51 -4.02 -12.18
C MET A 311 17.51 -4.98 -11.57
N VAL A 312 16.28 -4.51 -11.41
CA VAL A 312 15.12 -5.29 -10.99
C VAL A 312 14.25 -5.47 -12.21
N LEU A 313 14.09 -6.72 -12.64
CA LEU A 313 13.38 -7.10 -13.84
C LEU A 313 12.06 -7.80 -13.50
N HIS A 314 11.08 -7.64 -14.37
CA HIS A 314 9.84 -8.41 -14.37
C HIS A 314 9.72 -9.17 -15.69
N LYS A 315 9.47 -10.48 -15.62
CA LYS A 315 9.18 -11.28 -16.80
C LYS A 315 7.68 -11.52 -16.89
N PRO A 316 6.99 -11.03 -17.94
CA PRO A 316 5.58 -11.30 -18.15
C PRO A 316 5.28 -12.81 -18.06
N GLY A 317 4.16 -13.17 -17.44
CA GLY A 317 3.77 -14.57 -17.20
C GLY A 317 4.54 -15.29 -16.08
N LYS A 318 5.57 -14.67 -15.47
CA LYS A 318 6.27 -15.22 -14.29
C LYS A 318 6.01 -14.40 -13.04
N SER A 319 5.84 -15.08 -11.91
CA SER A 319 5.67 -14.42 -10.62
C SER A 319 7.02 -13.99 -10.03
N GLY A 320 7.01 -12.85 -9.33
CA GLY A 320 8.20 -12.30 -8.68
C GLY A 320 9.08 -11.43 -9.60
N LYS A 321 10.20 -10.97 -9.02
CA LYS A 321 11.19 -10.13 -9.70
C LYS A 321 12.48 -10.88 -9.92
N ILE A 322 13.14 -10.66 -11.05
CA ILE A 322 14.46 -11.17 -11.39
C ILE A 322 15.45 -10.00 -11.21
N TYR A 323 16.71 -10.31 -10.99
CA TYR A 323 17.79 -9.36 -10.80
C TYR A 323 18.96 -9.69 -11.73
N ARG A 324 19.63 -8.65 -12.23
CA ARG A 324 20.93 -8.77 -12.90
C ARG A 324 21.85 -7.63 -12.47
N ILE A 325 23.16 -7.82 -12.60
CA ILE A 325 24.13 -6.75 -12.37
C ILE A 325 23.98 -5.70 -13.48
N ALA A 326 24.11 -4.43 -13.10
CA ALA A 326 24.10 -3.32 -14.04
C ALA A 326 25.38 -3.32 -14.87
N THR A 327 25.23 -2.96 -16.14
CA THR A 327 26.30 -2.84 -17.13
C THR A 327 26.47 -1.38 -17.54
N ASP A 328 27.56 -1.07 -18.24
CA ASP A 328 27.79 0.29 -18.74
C ASP A 328 26.69 0.74 -19.72
N MET A 329 26.09 -0.20 -20.47
CA MET A 329 24.94 0.10 -21.35
C MET A 329 23.76 0.61 -20.55
N ASP A 330 23.52 0.07 -19.34
CA ASP A 330 22.39 0.50 -18.50
C ASP A 330 22.58 1.91 -17.96
N ILE A 331 23.84 2.30 -17.73
CA ILE A 331 24.19 3.65 -17.27
C ILE A 331 23.99 4.66 -18.39
N GLN A 332 24.34 4.31 -19.64
CA GLN A 332 24.21 5.17 -20.81
C GLN A 332 22.76 5.56 -21.15
N ILE A 333 21.78 4.86 -20.56
CA ILE A 333 20.35 5.18 -20.70
C ILE A 333 19.99 6.50 -19.98
N PHE A 334 20.74 6.88 -18.94
CA PHE A 334 20.45 8.00 -18.04
C PHE A 334 21.25 9.27 -18.38
#